data_AF-A0A3C7Z810-F1
#
_entry.id   AF-A0A3C7Z810-F1
#
_cell.length_a   1.000
_cell.length_b   1.000
_cell.length_c   1.000
_cell.angle_alpha   90.00
_cell.angle_beta   90.00
_cell.angle_gamma   90.00
#
_symmetry.space_group_name_H-M   'P 1'
#
loop_
_entity.id
_entity.type
_entity.pdbx_description
1 polymer ?
#
loop_
_entity_poly.entity_id
_entity_poly.type
_entity_poly.pdbx_seq_one_letter_code
_entity_poly.pdbx_strand_id
1 'polypeptide(L)'
;MAELATIAGERSLILNSKEAFTLRTGAQNQEGFDAVFNEIVDEYDDPNEYPVIVSNGFIIPQGGIYSDRELKVGLETGHIICDPAPTPEAGARINGSSIDVTLGKYFYTAGEEGDMGLFNPYTQEDTYQYFNIDPENPDASALEAKPWGEVKKKLGHTAVRELAEKLDYIPGIPEHHPMILLRPNERILAHTNEFIGILPPGTTSMQARSSFGRIGVSVCYDAGWGDPGFGDRWTKEIKNHNENDFIPLPVGIRDAQIVFMSTGPVQTEYATATGNYQRASFAQARAELEAELGYKINYRDFNPREISTSGLYRVSRRFRANVKKNWKPSHTIPRLHSNTLHPLAPVEGLAKGWV
;
A
#
# COMPACT_ATOMS: atom_id res chain seq x y z
N MET A 1 11.39 21.21 -25.75
CA MET A 1 10.24 22.10 -25.78
C MET A 1 9.39 21.67 -24.62
N ALA A 2 9.41 22.46 -23.56
CA ALA A 2 8.46 22.31 -22.47
C ALA A 2 7.07 22.67 -23.00
N GLU A 3 6.05 21.88 -22.65
CA GLU A 3 4.67 22.10 -23.08
C GLU A 3 3.76 22.12 -21.86
N LEU A 4 2.86 23.12 -21.80
CA LEU A 4 1.80 23.16 -20.80
C LEU A 4 0.61 22.32 -21.25
N ALA A 5 0.15 21.44 -20.37
CA ALA A 5 -1.01 20.60 -20.60
C ALA A 5 -1.85 20.49 -19.31
N THR A 6 -3.01 19.84 -19.43
CA THR A 6 -3.83 19.44 -18.27
C THR A 6 -3.81 17.93 -18.16
N ILE A 7 -3.37 17.39 -17.02
CA ILE A 7 -3.32 15.95 -16.72
C ILE A 7 -4.13 15.72 -15.44
N ALA A 8 -5.11 14.81 -15.46
CA ALA A 8 -6.00 14.56 -14.31
C ALA A 8 -6.70 15.83 -13.75
N GLY A 9 -6.97 16.82 -14.62
CA GLY A 9 -7.54 18.12 -14.22
C GLY A 9 -6.52 19.10 -13.63
N GLU A 10 -5.25 18.73 -13.53
CA GLU A 10 -4.18 19.55 -12.96
C GLU A 10 -3.31 20.17 -14.08
N ARG A 11 -3.01 21.47 -13.96
CA ARG A 11 -2.05 22.15 -14.87
C ARG A 11 -0.67 21.52 -14.68
N SER A 12 -0.09 21.07 -15.79
CA SER A 12 1.12 20.24 -15.81
C SER A 12 2.12 20.76 -16.84
N LEU A 13 3.39 20.81 -16.45
CA LEU A 13 4.51 21.19 -17.32
C LEU A 13 5.24 19.92 -17.77
N ILE A 14 5.15 19.61 -19.05
CA ILE A 14 5.75 18.42 -19.66
C ILE A 14 7.12 18.78 -20.21
N LEU A 15 8.17 18.14 -19.69
CA LEU A 15 9.55 18.36 -20.08
C LEU A 15 10.10 17.20 -20.93
N ASN A 16 11.05 17.51 -21.81
CA ASN A 16 11.90 16.48 -22.41
C ASN A 16 13.05 16.07 -21.47
N SER A 17 13.75 15.00 -21.83
CA SER A 17 14.84 14.43 -21.02
C SER A 17 16.00 15.39 -20.74
N LYS A 18 16.32 16.31 -21.66
CA LYS A 18 17.41 17.29 -21.48
C LYS A 18 17.01 18.37 -20.48
N GLU A 19 15.80 18.90 -20.60
CA GLU A 19 15.24 19.92 -19.69
C GLU A 19 15.06 19.36 -18.27
N ALA A 20 14.54 18.14 -18.16
CA ALA A 20 14.41 17.43 -16.89
C ALA A 20 15.75 17.18 -16.20
N PHE A 21 16.80 16.87 -16.97
CA PHE A 21 18.15 16.68 -16.44
C PHE A 21 18.74 18.00 -15.90
N THR A 22 18.52 19.11 -16.60
CA THR A 22 18.96 20.44 -16.16
C THR A 22 18.34 20.82 -14.81
N LEU A 23 17.02 20.64 -14.63
CA LEU A 23 16.35 20.91 -13.37
C LEU A 23 16.88 20.06 -12.21
N ARG A 24 17.22 18.79 -12.45
CA ARG A 24 17.75 17.90 -11.40
C ARG A 24 19.19 18.16 -10.99
N THR A 25 20.00 18.72 -11.88
CA THR A 25 21.46 18.78 -11.69
C THR A 25 22.01 20.19 -11.46
N GLY A 26 21.18 21.23 -11.58
CA GLY A 26 21.60 22.62 -11.37
C GLY A 26 22.79 23.05 -12.25
N ALA A 27 23.00 22.38 -13.39
CA ALA A 27 24.20 22.52 -14.21
C ALA A 27 24.07 23.65 -15.26
N GLN A 28 25.22 24.06 -15.81
CA GLN A 28 25.56 25.27 -16.60
C GLN A 28 24.63 25.79 -17.73
N ASN A 29 23.48 25.18 -18.00
CA ASN A 29 22.39 25.74 -18.83
C ASN A 29 21.19 26.22 -17.97
N GLN A 30 21.44 26.53 -16.69
CA GLN A 30 20.43 26.99 -15.73
C GLN A 30 19.64 28.18 -16.29
N GLU A 31 20.29 29.12 -16.99
CA GLU A 31 19.64 30.30 -17.58
C GLU A 31 18.50 29.97 -18.56
N GLY A 32 18.63 28.92 -19.38
CA GLY A 32 17.61 28.56 -20.36
C GLY A 32 16.40 27.85 -19.75
N PHE A 33 16.62 27.10 -18.66
CA PHE A 33 15.55 26.52 -17.87
C PHE A 33 14.88 27.59 -16.99
N ASP A 34 15.68 28.38 -16.27
CA ASP A 34 15.22 29.46 -15.42
C ASP A 34 14.41 30.47 -16.24
N ALA A 35 14.78 30.77 -17.49
CA ALA A 35 13.97 31.63 -18.35
C ALA A 35 12.57 31.04 -18.63
N VAL A 36 12.48 29.76 -19.00
CA VAL A 36 11.19 29.09 -19.29
C VAL A 36 10.38 28.87 -18.00
N PHE A 37 11.05 28.49 -16.92
CA PHE A 37 10.42 28.27 -15.63
C PHE A 37 9.93 29.58 -15.05
N ASN A 38 10.75 30.65 -15.04
CA ASN A 38 10.36 31.98 -14.60
C ASN A 38 9.25 32.55 -15.48
N GLU A 39 9.32 32.43 -16.80
CA GLU A 39 8.20 32.85 -17.68
C GLU A 39 6.89 32.14 -17.32
N ILE A 40 6.95 30.87 -16.93
CA ILE A 40 5.77 30.12 -16.49
C ILE A 40 5.35 30.49 -15.07
N VAL A 41 6.27 30.61 -14.10
CA VAL A 41 5.92 30.90 -12.71
C VAL A 41 5.57 32.36 -12.47
N ASP A 42 6.09 33.29 -13.27
CA ASP A 42 5.73 34.72 -13.26
C ASP A 42 4.24 34.94 -13.65
N GLU A 43 3.58 33.94 -14.24
CA GLU A 43 2.13 33.94 -14.46
C GLU A 43 1.31 33.64 -13.18
N TYR A 44 1.96 33.28 -12.07
CA TYR A 44 1.29 32.85 -10.84
C TYR A 44 1.69 33.70 -9.65
N ASP A 45 0.68 34.22 -8.96
CA ASP A 45 0.86 34.95 -7.70
C ASP A 45 0.96 34.01 -6.48
N ASP A 46 0.55 32.74 -6.60
CA ASP A 46 0.55 31.73 -5.53
C ASP A 46 1.40 30.50 -5.90
N PRO A 47 2.48 30.20 -5.15
CA PRO A 47 3.30 28.99 -5.35
C PRO A 47 2.53 27.67 -5.29
N ASN A 48 1.36 27.62 -4.62
CA ASN A 48 0.51 26.42 -4.60
C ASN A 48 -0.18 26.14 -5.93
N GLU A 49 -0.21 27.13 -6.84
CA GLU A 49 -0.80 27.02 -8.17
C GLU A 49 0.21 26.59 -9.24
N TYR A 50 1.50 26.53 -8.90
CA TYR A 50 2.56 26.09 -9.81
C TYR A 50 2.23 24.75 -10.47
N PRO A 51 2.60 24.55 -11.74
CA PRO A 51 2.26 23.34 -12.46
C PRO A 51 3.02 22.13 -11.93
N VAL A 52 2.38 20.96 -11.95
CA VAL A 52 3.05 19.67 -11.68
C VAL A 52 4.03 19.39 -12.81
N ILE A 53 5.30 19.16 -12.48
CA ILE A 53 6.34 18.91 -13.49
C ILE A 53 6.40 17.41 -13.81
N VAL A 54 6.31 17.08 -15.10
CA VAL A 54 6.34 15.70 -15.60
C VAL A 54 7.42 15.54 -16.66
N SER A 55 8.19 14.47 -16.57
CA SER A 55 9.18 14.08 -17.60
C SER A 55 9.12 12.58 -17.85
N ASN A 56 8.98 12.19 -19.12
CA ASN A 56 8.89 10.79 -19.53
C ASN A 56 7.81 9.98 -18.78
N GLY A 57 6.72 10.63 -18.36
CA GLY A 57 5.64 10.02 -17.57
C GLY A 57 5.90 9.93 -16.07
N PHE A 58 7.06 10.39 -15.59
CA PHE A 58 7.40 10.45 -14.17
C PHE A 58 7.24 11.87 -13.66
N ILE A 59 6.72 12.00 -12.44
CA ILE A 59 6.70 13.28 -11.74
C ILE A 59 8.13 13.65 -11.39
N ILE A 60 8.49 14.91 -11.65
CA ILE A 60 9.69 15.49 -11.06
C ILE A 60 9.24 16.21 -9.79
N PRO A 61 9.51 15.63 -8.61
CA PRO A 61 8.98 16.13 -7.36
C PRO A 61 9.56 17.51 -7.06
N GLN A 62 8.67 18.45 -6.71
CA GLN A 62 9.05 19.81 -6.31
C GLN A 62 9.31 19.91 -4.79
N GLY A 63 8.95 18.87 -4.03
CA GLY A 63 9.18 18.75 -2.60
C GLY A 63 9.55 17.33 -2.16
N GLY A 64 9.61 17.09 -0.85
CA GLY A 64 9.94 15.77 -0.29
C GLY A 64 8.76 14.78 -0.26
N ILE A 65 7.53 15.30 -0.15
CA ILE A 65 6.28 14.54 -0.08
C ILE A 65 5.39 15.00 -1.23
N TYR A 66 4.72 14.06 -1.88
CA TYR A 66 3.84 14.34 -3.01
C TYR A 66 2.54 15.00 -2.50
N SER A 67 2.17 16.11 -3.11
CA SER A 67 0.87 16.79 -2.94
C SER A 67 -0.26 16.01 -3.60
N ASP A 68 -1.51 16.29 -3.25
CA ASP A 68 -2.69 15.73 -3.90
C ASP A 68 -2.72 15.94 -5.42
N ARG A 69 -2.24 17.09 -5.90
CA ARG A 69 -2.07 17.39 -7.34
C ARG A 69 -1.06 16.43 -7.98
N GLU A 70 0.10 16.24 -7.36
CA GLU A 70 1.10 15.25 -7.81
C GLU A 70 0.56 13.82 -7.72
N LEU A 71 -0.22 13.47 -6.69
CA LEU A 71 -0.83 12.14 -6.56
C LEU A 71 -1.80 11.86 -7.71
N LYS A 72 -2.67 12.82 -8.06
CA LYS A 72 -3.60 12.70 -9.19
C LYS A 72 -2.86 12.53 -10.53
N VAL A 73 -1.87 13.38 -10.79
CA VAL A 73 -1.03 13.26 -12.01
C VAL A 73 -0.30 11.93 -12.03
N GLY A 74 0.22 11.47 -10.89
CA GLY A 74 1.00 10.24 -10.80
C GLY A 74 0.17 9.00 -11.08
N LEU A 75 -1.09 8.97 -10.64
CA LEU A 75 -2.04 7.90 -10.96
C LEU A 75 -2.36 7.87 -12.46
N GLU A 76 -2.60 9.03 -13.07
CA GLU A 76 -2.92 9.16 -14.51
C GLU A 76 -1.72 8.77 -15.40
N THR A 77 -0.51 9.16 -15.02
CA THR A 77 0.70 8.81 -15.78
C THR A 77 1.20 7.38 -15.52
N GLY A 78 0.67 6.71 -14.49
CA GLY A 78 1.12 5.39 -14.04
C GLY A 78 2.46 5.41 -13.28
N HIS A 79 2.91 6.59 -12.84
CA HIS A 79 4.04 6.71 -11.91
C HIS A 79 3.68 6.16 -10.52
N ILE A 80 2.45 6.45 -10.08
CA ILE A 80 1.81 5.89 -8.89
C ILE A 80 0.79 4.87 -9.37
N ILE A 81 0.66 3.78 -8.61
CA ILE A 81 -0.31 2.76 -8.91
C ILE A 81 -1.15 2.50 -7.67
N CYS A 82 -2.47 2.45 -7.86
CA CYS A 82 -3.46 2.15 -6.83
C CYS A 82 -4.63 1.45 -7.51
N ASP A 83 -4.89 0.20 -7.16
CA ASP A 83 -6.00 -0.59 -7.70
C ASP A 83 -6.77 -1.30 -6.56
N PRO A 84 -8.07 -1.02 -6.36
CA PRO A 84 -8.89 -0.09 -7.14
C PRO A 84 -8.40 1.36 -7.01
N ALA A 85 -8.67 2.18 -8.04
CA ALA A 85 -8.34 3.59 -8.01
C ALA A 85 -9.00 4.29 -6.80
N PRO A 86 -8.38 5.32 -6.21
CA PRO A 86 -8.87 5.97 -4.99
C PRO A 86 -10.05 6.91 -5.28
N THR A 87 -11.20 6.32 -5.60
CA THR A 87 -12.46 7.03 -5.83
C THR A 87 -13.37 6.89 -4.60
N PRO A 88 -14.31 7.85 -4.39
CA PRO A 88 -15.28 7.75 -3.30
C PRO A 88 -16.04 6.42 -3.27
N GLU A 89 -16.32 5.82 -4.43
CA GLU A 89 -17.02 4.55 -4.57
C GLU A 89 -16.16 3.35 -4.17
N ALA A 90 -14.85 3.41 -4.42
CA ALA A 90 -13.89 2.37 -4.04
C ALA A 90 -13.48 2.43 -2.55
N GLY A 91 -13.91 3.48 -1.83
CA GLY A 91 -13.61 3.69 -0.41
C GLY A 91 -12.23 4.30 -0.14
N ALA A 92 -11.25 4.10 -1.01
CA ALA A 92 -9.95 4.79 -0.99
C ALA A 92 -10.07 6.26 -1.44
N ARG A 93 -9.23 7.15 -0.90
CA ARG A 93 -9.36 8.60 -1.13
C ARG A 93 -8.01 9.30 -1.21
N ILE A 94 -7.87 10.23 -2.15
CA ILE A 94 -6.74 11.17 -2.19
C ILE A 94 -6.99 12.29 -1.16
N ASN A 95 -6.03 12.47 -0.25
CA ASN A 95 -5.93 13.59 0.68
C ASN A 95 -4.84 14.56 0.21
N GLY A 96 -4.62 15.65 0.95
CA GLY A 96 -3.64 16.69 0.61
C GLY A 96 -2.22 16.19 0.32
N SER A 97 -1.79 15.05 0.90
CA SER A 97 -0.45 14.48 0.70
C SER A 97 -0.37 12.96 0.93
N SER A 98 -1.51 12.28 0.86
CA SER A 98 -1.59 10.83 1.09
C SER A 98 -2.79 10.22 0.36
N ILE A 99 -2.77 8.89 0.20
CA ILE A 99 -3.93 8.12 -0.28
C ILE A 99 -4.41 7.23 0.87
N ASP A 100 -5.65 7.43 1.32
CA ASP A 100 -6.30 6.52 2.27
C ASP A 100 -6.49 5.14 1.61
N VAL A 101 -6.19 4.09 2.35
CA VAL A 101 -6.37 2.69 1.96
C VAL A 101 -7.33 1.99 2.90
N THR A 102 -7.95 0.90 2.45
CA THR A 102 -9.03 0.23 3.16
C THR A 102 -8.64 -1.15 3.68
N LEU A 103 -9.34 -1.64 4.70
CA LEU A 103 -9.11 -2.95 5.29
C LEU A 103 -9.64 -4.10 4.42
N GLY A 104 -8.75 -5.05 4.09
CA GLY A 104 -9.10 -6.31 3.45
C GLY A 104 -9.78 -7.32 4.37
N LYS A 105 -10.43 -8.31 3.77
CA LYS A 105 -11.24 -9.29 4.50
C LYS A 105 -10.45 -10.47 5.08
N TYR A 106 -9.23 -10.71 4.62
CA TYR A 106 -8.43 -11.84 5.11
C TYR A 106 -7.45 -11.39 6.20
N PHE A 107 -7.23 -12.25 7.19
CA PHE A 107 -6.30 -11.98 8.28
C PHE A 107 -5.74 -13.27 8.90
N TYR A 108 -4.60 -13.14 9.58
CA TYR A 108 -4.05 -14.14 10.50
C TYR A 108 -4.07 -13.59 11.93
N THR A 109 -4.35 -14.46 12.88
CA THR A 109 -4.12 -14.19 14.31
C THR A 109 -2.65 -14.39 14.65
N ALA A 110 -2.11 -13.62 15.60
CA ALA A 110 -0.73 -13.76 16.06
C ALA A 110 -0.68 -14.26 17.52
N GLY A 111 -0.01 -15.38 17.74
CA GLY A 111 0.08 -16.05 19.05
C GLY A 111 -1.21 -16.75 19.46
N GLU A 112 -1.15 -17.51 20.55
CA GLU A 112 -2.30 -18.13 21.22
C GLU A 112 -2.60 -17.42 22.56
N GLU A 113 -3.86 -17.47 23.01
CA GLU A 113 -4.24 -17.10 24.38
C GLU A 113 -3.80 -18.23 25.34
N GLY A 114 -2.58 -18.14 25.91
CA GLY A 114 -2.06 -19.14 26.84
C GLY A 114 -0.53 -19.17 26.93
N ASP A 115 0.00 -19.93 27.91
CA ASP A 115 1.37 -19.95 28.46
C ASP A 115 2.52 -19.30 27.66
N MET A 116 3.37 -18.57 28.39
CA MET A 116 4.62 -17.96 27.92
C MET A 116 5.46 -18.95 27.10
N GLY A 117 5.42 -18.83 25.77
CA GLY A 117 6.20 -19.63 24.84
C GLY A 117 7.39 -18.88 24.26
N LEU A 118 8.46 -19.61 23.89
CA LEU A 118 9.54 -19.06 23.07
C LEU A 118 9.09 -19.04 21.61
N PHE A 119 9.02 -17.87 21.01
CA PHE A 119 8.83 -17.73 19.56
C PHE A 119 10.20 -17.60 18.89
N ASN A 120 10.58 -18.55 18.03
CA ASN A 120 11.78 -18.47 17.21
C ASN A 120 11.47 -17.93 15.79
N PRO A 121 11.69 -16.63 15.51
CA PRO A 121 11.39 -16.06 14.19
C PRO A 121 12.34 -16.53 13.05
N TYR A 122 13.34 -17.35 13.37
CA TYR A 122 14.34 -17.87 12.43
C TYR A 122 14.02 -19.27 11.89
N THR A 123 12.83 -19.81 12.20
CA THR A 123 12.32 -21.06 11.63
C THR A 123 10.94 -20.85 11.03
N GLN A 124 10.68 -21.54 9.92
CA GLN A 124 9.38 -21.47 9.23
C GLN A 124 8.30 -22.12 10.08
N GLU A 125 8.64 -23.21 10.76
CA GLU A 125 7.74 -23.99 11.61
C GLU A 125 7.19 -23.15 12.77
N ASP A 126 8.07 -22.48 13.53
CA ASP A 126 7.66 -21.60 14.64
C ASP A 126 6.89 -20.38 14.12
N THR A 127 7.27 -19.84 12.96
CA THR A 127 6.52 -18.75 12.31
C THR A 127 5.11 -19.20 11.94
N TYR A 128 4.97 -20.38 11.35
CA TYR A 128 3.67 -20.93 10.96
C TYR A 128 2.82 -21.24 12.18
N GLN A 129 3.40 -21.86 13.20
CA GLN A 129 2.72 -22.08 14.47
C GLN A 129 2.25 -20.76 15.10
N TYR A 130 3.12 -19.75 15.14
CA TYR A 130 2.79 -18.45 15.74
C TYR A 130 1.63 -17.73 15.03
N PHE A 131 1.48 -17.92 13.71
CA PHE A 131 0.41 -17.32 12.93
C PHE A 131 -0.77 -18.27 12.63
N ASN A 132 -0.80 -19.45 13.27
CA ASN A 132 -1.81 -20.50 13.04
C ASN A 132 -1.91 -20.92 11.56
N ILE A 133 -0.77 -21.08 10.91
CA ILE A 133 -0.66 -21.47 9.50
C ILE A 133 -0.43 -22.97 9.40
N ASP A 134 -1.30 -23.64 8.65
CA ASP A 134 -1.14 -25.02 8.23
C ASP A 134 0.00 -25.10 7.17
N PRO A 135 1.11 -25.81 7.46
CA PRO A 135 2.20 -25.96 6.51
C PRO A 135 1.80 -26.65 5.20
N GLU A 136 0.79 -27.52 5.22
CA GLU A 136 0.30 -28.24 4.04
C GLU A 136 -0.58 -27.36 3.16
N ASN A 137 -1.24 -26.35 3.75
CA ASN A 137 -2.08 -25.41 3.02
C ASN A 137 -2.03 -23.99 3.62
N PRO A 138 -0.89 -23.28 3.47
CA PRO A 138 -0.71 -21.97 4.09
C PRO A 138 -1.76 -20.97 3.62
N ASP A 139 -2.13 -21.04 2.36
CA ASP A 139 -3.06 -20.10 1.74
C ASP A 139 -4.53 -20.34 2.14
N ALA A 140 -4.87 -21.51 2.68
CA ALA A 140 -6.18 -21.76 3.28
C ALA A 140 -6.24 -21.40 4.77
N SER A 141 -5.10 -21.04 5.38
CA SER A 141 -5.01 -20.76 6.81
C SER A 141 -5.49 -19.37 7.18
N ALA A 142 -5.63 -18.46 6.21
CA ALA A 142 -6.19 -17.14 6.48
C ALA A 142 -7.64 -17.24 6.92
N LEU A 143 -7.96 -16.52 7.99
CA LEU A 143 -9.32 -16.30 8.41
C LEU A 143 -9.95 -15.24 7.49
N GLU A 144 -11.21 -15.46 7.13
CA GLU A 144 -12.02 -14.46 6.45
C GLU A 144 -12.92 -13.76 7.47
N ALA A 145 -12.97 -12.44 7.41
CA ALA A 145 -13.88 -11.60 8.18
C ALA A 145 -15.34 -12.04 8.01
N LYS A 146 -16.11 -12.06 9.11
CA LYS A 146 -17.49 -12.55 9.12
C LYS A 146 -18.45 -11.51 9.71
N PRO A 147 -19.75 -11.58 9.39
CA PRO A 147 -20.75 -10.74 10.04
C PRO A 147 -20.81 -10.99 11.55
N TRP A 148 -21.25 -9.99 12.31
CA TRP A 148 -21.35 -10.05 13.78
C TRP A 148 -22.10 -11.29 14.29
N GLY A 149 -23.20 -11.66 13.62
CA GLY A 149 -24.00 -12.84 13.99
C GLY A 149 -23.22 -14.16 13.97
N GLU A 150 -22.17 -14.27 13.15
CA GLU A 150 -21.26 -15.43 13.13
C GLU A 150 -20.11 -15.26 14.12
N VAL A 151 -19.53 -14.06 14.19
CA VAL A 151 -18.43 -13.75 15.11
C VAL A 151 -18.86 -13.99 16.56
N LYS A 152 -20.06 -13.54 16.95
CA LYS A 152 -20.57 -13.63 18.32
C LYS A 152 -20.79 -15.06 18.81
N LYS A 153 -21.06 -16.01 17.90
CA LYS A 153 -21.21 -17.44 18.23
C LYS A 153 -19.90 -18.09 18.68
N LYS A 154 -18.75 -17.50 18.30
CA LYS A 154 -17.42 -18.02 18.61
C LYS A 154 -16.82 -17.41 19.88
N LEU A 155 -17.49 -16.44 20.50
CA LEU A 155 -17.00 -15.76 21.70
C LEU A 155 -17.28 -16.64 22.94
N GLY A 156 -16.23 -16.90 23.72
CA GLY A 156 -16.30 -17.71 24.94
C GLY A 156 -17.15 -17.10 26.07
N HIS A 157 -17.38 -17.90 27.12
CA HIS A 157 -18.46 -17.70 28.09
C HIS A 157 -18.37 -16.49 29.04
N THR A 158 -17.24 -15.79 29.20
CA THR A 158 -17.01 -14.96 30.40
C THR A 158 -16.92 -13.44 30.22
N ALA A 159 -16.30 -12.88 29.18
CA ALA A 159 -16.09 -11.42 29.08
C ALA A 159 -16.96 -10.73 28.01
N VAL A 160 -17.25 -11.42 26.90
CA VAL A 160 -18.02 -10.86 25.78
C VAL A 160 -19.46 -11.31 25.77
N ARG A 161 -19.81 -12.30 26.59
CA ARG A 161 -21.16 -12.87 26.65
C ARG A 161 -22.22 -11.82 27.00
N GLU A 162 -21.95 -10.91 27.93
CA GLU A 162 -22.88 -9.81 28.21
C GLU A 162 -23.06 -8.84 27.03
N LEU A 163 -22.01 -8.59 26.23
CA LEU A 163 -22.07 -7.70 25.07
C LEU A 163 -22.73 -8.41 23.87
N ALA A 164 -22.39 -9.67 23.63
CA ALA A 164 -22.88 -10.53 22.56
C ALA A 164 -24.32 -11.00 22.75
N GLU A 165 -24.77 -11.21 23.99
CA GLU A 165 -26.16 -11.53 24.30
C GLU A 165 -27.07 -10.29 24.24
N LYS A 166 -26.54 -9.07 24.47
CA LYS A 166 -27.32 -7.82 24.45
C LYS A 166 -27.40 -7.16 23.07
N LEU A 167 -26.47 -7.47 22.15
CA LEU A 167 -26.40 -6.84 20.83
C LEU A 167 -26.71 -7.84 19.71
N ASP A 168 -27.87 -7.70 19.09
CA ASP A 168 -28.24 -8.44 17.89
C ASP A 168 -27.39 -8.04 16.67
N TYR A 169 -27.07 -6.75 16.57
CA TYR A 169 -26.15 -6.14 15.61
C TYR A 169 -25.29 -5.07 16.31
N ILE A 170 -24.20 -4.64 15.67
CA ILE A 170 -23.37 -3.54 16.18
C ILE A 170 -23.84 -2.23 15.55
N PRO A 171 -24.35 -1.25 16.33
CA PRO A 171 -24.78 0.03 15.79
C PRO A 171 -23.69 0.69 14.94
N GLY A 172 -24.05 1.18 13.75
CA GLY A 172 -23.11 1.78 12.80
C GLY A 172 -22.42 0.78 11.86
N ILE A 173 -22.67 -0.53 12.01
CA ILE A 173 -22.19 -1.58 11.10
C ILE A 173 -23.40 -2.37 10.59
N PRO A 174 -23.64 -2.47 9.27
CA PRO A 174 -24.76 -3.24 8.75
C PRO A 174 -24.69 -4.70 9.20
N GLU A 175 -25.85 -5.30 9.49
CA GLU A 175 -25.96 -6.63 10.12
C GLU A 175 -25.17 -7.73 9.39
N HIS A 176 -25.18 -7.70 8.06
CA HIS A 176 -24.50 -8.67 7.20
C HIS A 176 -23.11 -8.20 6.73
N HIS A 177 -22.61 -7.07 7.23
CA HIS A 177 -21.30 -6.55 6.83
C HIS A 177 -20.18 -7.33 7.52
N PRO A 178 -19.19 -7.86 6.77
CA PRO A 178 -18.10 -8.61 7.37
C PRO A 178 -17.19 -7.70 8.21
N MET A 179 -16.74 -8.22 9.36
CA MET A 179 -15.81 -7.53 10.23
C MET A 179 -14.78 -8.49 10.83
N ILE A 180 -13.69 -7.90 11.31
CA ILE A 180 -12.73 -8.55 12.20
C ILE A 180 -12.97 -7.96 13.59
N LEU A 181 -13.21 -8.82 14.59
CA LEU A 181 -13.34 -8.37 15.97
C LEU A 181 -11.99 -8.54 16.66
N LEU A 182 -11.31 -7.42 16.88
CA LEU A 182 -9.98 -7.39 17.47
C LEU A 182 -10.10 -7.38 19.00
N ARG A 183 -9.57 -8.40 19.67
CA ARG A 183 -9.59 -8.53 21.13
C ARG A 183 -8.70 -7.49 21.79
N PRO A 184 -8.87 -7.22 23.09
CA PRO A 184 -7.91 -6.42 23.84
C PRO A 184 -6.51 -7.00 23.75
N ASN A 185 -5.50 -6.15 23.57
CA ASN A 185 -4.10 -6.56 23.39
C ASN A 185 -3.83 -7.52 22.20
N GLU A 186 -4.76 -7.79 21.31
CA GLU A 186 -4.55 -8.70 20.18
C GLU A 186 -3.80 -8.02 19.03
N ARG A 187 -2.89 -8.78 18.41
CA ARG A 187 -2.27 -8.42 17.13
C ARG A 187 -2.73 -9.39 16.05
N ILE A 188 -3.02 -8.86 14.87
CA ILE A 188 -3.33 -9.64 13.68
C ILE A 188 -2.45 -9.17 12.51
N LEU A 189 -2.25 -10.05 11.53
CA LEU A 189 -1.78 -9.65 10.20
C LEU A 189 -2.99 -9.55 9.28
N ALA A 190 -3.26 -8.36 8.78
CA ALA A 190 -4.30 -8.09 7.79
C ALA A 190 -3.66 -7.54 6.51
N HIS A 191 -4.47 -7.02 5.58
CA HIS A 191 -3.95 -6.41 4.36
C HIS A 191 -4.80 -5.23 3.88
N THR A 192 -4.25 -4.40 2.98
CA THR A 192 -5.04 -3.44 2.20
C THR A 192 -5.91 -4.16 1.17
N ASN A 193 -7.07 -3.59 0.82
CA ASN A 193 -7.75 -4.04 -0.41
C ASN A 193 -6.95 -3.64 -1.64
N GLU A 194 -6.37 -2.45 -1.59
CA GLU A 194 -5.66 -1.80 -2.67
C GLU A 194 -4.29 -2.44 -2.91
N PHE A 195 -3.98 -2.68 -4.17
CA PHE A 195 -2.61 -2.84 -4.66
C PHE A 195 -2.06 -1.44 -4.89
N ILE A 196 -1.13 -1.00 -4.04
CA ILE A 196 -0.72 0.42 -4.02
C ILE A 196 0.80 0.55 -3.88
N GLY A 197 1.37 1.47 -4.66
CA GLY A 197 2.82 1.72 -4.68
C GLY A 197 3.23 2.79 -5.68
N ILE A 198 4.54 2.96 -5.84
CA ILE A 198 5.14 3.97 -6.73
C ILE A 198 6.37 3.40 -7.44
N LEU A 199 6.56 3.79 -8.69
CA LEU A 199 7.77 3.44 -9.44
C LEU A 199 8.97 4.28 -8.96
N PRO A 200 10.21 3.79 -9.10
CA PRO A 200 11.39 4.60 -8.83
C PRO A 200 11.42 5.84 -9.74
N PRO A 201 11.93 6.99 -9.25
CA PRO A 201 12.60 7.23 -7.97
C PRO A 201 11.66 7.63 -6.81
N GLY A 202 10.45 7.07 -6.74
CA GLY A 202 9.54 7.22 -5.61
C GLY A 202 9.76 6.18 -4.52
N THR A 203 9.36 6.50 -3.30
CA THR A 203 9.20 5.59 -2.16
C THR A 203 7.90 5.90 -1.43
N THR A 204 7.49 5.01 -0.52
CA THR A 204 6.21 5.12 0.19
C THR A 204 6.34 4.82 1.67
N SER A 205 5.41 5.34 2.48
CA SER A 205 5.21 4.90 3.86
C SER A 205 3.73 4.77 4.19
N MET A 206 3.35 3.64 4.77
CA MET A 206 2.05 3.42 5.37
C MET A 206 2.00 3.97 6.79
N GLN A 207 0.93 4.69 7.09
CA GLN A 207 0.65 5.24 8.42
C GLN A 207 -0.80 4.93 8.81
N ALA A 208 -1.05 4.70 10.10
CA ALA A 208 -2.43 4.64 10.59
C ALA A 208 -3.12 6.01 10.40
N ARG A 209 -4.43 6.01 10.12
CA ARG A 209 -5.20 7.25 10.18
C ARG A 209 -5.30 7.71 11.62
N SER A 210 -5.27 9.03 11.85
CA SER A 210 -5.28 9.58 13.21
C SER A 210 -6.49 9.15 14.03
N SER A 211 -7.65 8.90 13.38
CA SER A 211 -8.83 8.33 14.02
C SER A 211 -8.58 6.95 14.66
N PHE A 212 -7.76 6.10 14.04
CA PHE A 212 -7.40 4.79 14.57
C PHE A 212 -6.38 4.92 15.72
N GLY A 213 -5.38 5.79 15.56
CA GLY A 213 -4.44 6.08 16.65
C GLY A 213 -5.14 6.60 17.91
N ARG A 214 -6.18 7.44 17.76
CA ARG A 214 -6.96 8.00 18.88
C ARG A 214 -7.81 6.97 19.63
N ILE A 215 -8.13 5.83 19.02
CA ILE A 215 -8.85 4.73 19.67
C ILE A 215 -7.89 3.61 20.11
N GLY A 216 -6.59 3.86 20.15
CA GLY A 216 -5.60 2.88 20.58
C GLY A 216 -5.39 1.75 19.57
N VAL A 217 -5.52 2.00 18.27
CA VAL A 217 -5.23 1.02 17.21
C VAL A 217 -4.08 1.48 16.34
N SER A 218 -3.03 0.65 16.25
CA SER A 218 -1.98 0.79 15.24
C SER A 218 -2.24 -0.14 14.06
N VAL A 219 -1.80 0.23 12.85
CA VAL A 219 -2.08 -0.53 11.61
C VAL A 219 -0.82 -1.11 10.95
N CYS A 220 0.32 -0.44 11.08
CA CYS A 220 1.58 -0.80 10.43
C CYS A 220 2.74 -0.98 11.42
N TYR A 221 2.42 -1.00 12.72
CA TYR A 221 3.34 -0.97 13.86
C TYR A 221 4.62 -0.14 13.57
N ASP A 222 5.78 -0.78 13.38
CA ASP A 222 7.06 -0.15 13.07
C ASP A 222 7.61 -0.49 11.66
N ALA A 223 6.84 -1.19 10.83
CA ALA A 223 7.26 -1.70 9.51
C ALA A 223 6.49 -1.09 8.31
N GLY A 224 6.00 0.14 8.45
CA GLY A 224 5.24 0.84 7.41
C GLY A 224 6.07 1.48 6.28
N TRP A 225 7.21 0.92 5.88
CA TRP A 225 8.08 1.50 4.83
C TRP A 225 8.01 0.68 3.54
N GLY A 226 7.76 1.34 2.40
CA GLY A 226 7.66 0.70 1.09
C GLY A 226 8.76 1.20 0.17
N ASP A 227 9.73 0.31 -0.08
CA ASP A 227 10.93 0.61 -0.85
C ASP A 227 10.63 1.04 -2.30
N PRO A 228 11.57 1.74 -2.97
CA PRO A 228 11.42 2.15 -4.35
C PRO A 228 11.07 1.01 -5.31
N GLY A 229 9.93 1.16 -6.01
CA GLY A 229 9.39 0.16 -6.91
C GLY A 229 8.53 -0.91 -6.26
N PHE A 230 8.31 -0.86 -4.94
CA PHE A 230 7.32 -1.70 -4.28
C PHE A 230 5.89 -1.27 -4.67
N GLY A 231 5.04 -2.25 -4.96
CA GLY A 231 3.62 -2.02 -5.23
C GLY A 231 2.84 -3.32 -5.21
N ASP A 232 2.13 -3.56 -4.10
CA ASP A 232 1.29 -4.73 -3.88
C ASP A 232 0.20 -4.38 -2.86
N ARG A 233 -0.59 -5.37 -2.41
CA ARG A 233 -1.35 -5.24 -1.16
C ARG A 233 -0.39 -5.17 0.01
N TRP A 234 -0.52 -4.13 0.81
CA TRP A 234 0.29 -3.94 2.00
C TRP A 234 -0.21 -4.81 3.13
N THR A 235 0.70 -5.58 3.73
CA THR A 235 0.44 -6.27 4.99
C THR A 235 0.31 -5.26 6.11
N LYS A 236 -0.70 -5.42 6.97
CA LYS A 236 -0.98 -4.57 8.12
C LYS A 236 -0.77 -5.35 9.41
N GLU A 237 0.09 -4.86 10.28
CA GLU A 237 0.28 -5.35 11.65
C GLU A 237 -0.68 -4.61 12.58
N ILE A 238 -1.95 -5.00 12.54
CA ILE A 238 -2.99 -4.32 13.31
C ILE A 238 -2.93 -4.78 14.75
N LYS A 239 -2.79 -3.85 15.69
CA LYS A 239 -2.75 -4.11 17.13
C LYS A 239 -3.77 -3.24 17.86
N ASN A 240 -4.54 -3.86 18.73
CA ASN A 240 -5.34 -3.18 19.72
C ASN A 240 -4.51 -2.96 20.98
N HIS A 241 -4.30 -1.70 21.36
CA HIS A 241 -3.60 -1.31 22.57
C HIS A 241 -4.52 -1.13 23.77
N ASN A 242 -5.84 -1.24 23.58
CA ASN A 242 -6.78 -1.21 24.69
C ASN A 242 -6.69 -2.53 25.46
N GLU A 243 -6.73 -2.42 26.79
CA GLU A 243 -6.54 -3.55 27.69
C GLU A 243 -7.83 -4.35 27.93
N ASN A 244 -9.00 -3.73 27.74
CA ASN A 244 -10.30 -4.31 28.08
C ASN A 244 -11.34 -4.25 26.97
N ASP A 245 -11.10 -3.45 25.92
CA ASP A 245 -12.11 -3.16 24.90
C ASP A 245 -11.85 -3.92 23.60
N PHE A 246 -12.89 -4.61 23.12
CA PHE A 246 -12.91 -5.19 21.79
C PHE A 246 -13.18 -4.10 20.75
N ILE A 247 -12.49 -4.16 19.62
CA ILE A 247 -12.67 -3.21 18.53
C ILE A 247 -13.18 -3.93 17.29
N PRO A 248 -14.42 -3.64 16.85
CA PRO A 248 -14.90 -4.11 15.57
C PRO A 248 -14.22 -3.34 14.44
N LEU A 249 -13.66 -4.07 13.47
CA LEU A 249 -13.03 -3.54 12.27
C LEU A 249 -13.85 -3.97 11.05
N PRO A 250 -14.77 -3.13 10.55
CA PRO A 250 -15.50 -3.42 9.33
C PRO A 250 -14.55 -3.56 8.13
N VAL A 251 -14.75 -4.58 7.30
CA VAL A 251 -14.03 -4.66 6.01
C VAL A 251 -14.34 -3.42 5.18
N GLY A 252 -13.33 -2.89 4.48
CA GLY A 252 -13.44 -1.68 3.67
C GLY A 252 -13.32 -0.38 4.47
N ILE A 253 -13.17 -0.42 5.80
CA ILE A 253 -12.90 0.79 6.56
C ILE A 253 -11.55 1.39 6.17
N ARG A 254 -11.48 2.73 6.05
CA ARG A 254 -10.22 3.46 5.89
C ARG A 254 -9.48 3.51 7.22
N ASP A 255 -8.55 2.60 7.41
CA ASP A 255 -7.75 2.41 8.61
C ASP A 255 -6.32 2.98 8.49
N ALA A 256 -5.79 3.03 7.26
CA ALA A 256 -4.45 3.54 6.97
C ALA A 256 -4.43 4.52 5.80
N GLN A 257 -3.27 5.14 5.60
CA GLN A 257 -2.95 6.02 4.50
C GLN A 257 -1.52 5.76 4.02
N ILE A 258 -1.28 5.86 2.71
CA ILE A 258 0.05 5.78 2.10
C ILE A 258 0.53 7.18 1.76
N VAL A 259 1.70 7.55 2.29
CA VAL A 259 2.43 8.77 1.98
C VAL A 259 3.45 8.46 0.90
N PHE A 260 3.53 9.32 -0.12
CA PHE A 260 4.44 9.16 -1.25
C PHE A 260 5.55 10.19 -1.18
N MET A 261 6.79 9.75 -1.39
CA MET A 261 7.99 10.55 -1.20
C MET A 261 8.96 10.35 -2.36
N SER A 262 9.86 11.31 -2.56
CA SER A 262 10.96 11.19 -3.53
C SER A 262 12.22 10.66 -2.86
N THR A 263 12.91 9.72 -3.51
CA THR A 263 14.25 9.27 -3.08
C THR A 263 15.37 9.88 -3.92
N GLY A 264 15.06 10.35 -5.12
CA GLY A 264 16.08 10.49 -6.17
C GLY A 264 16.49 9.13 -6.76
N PRO A 265 17.42 9.11 -7.75
CA PRO A 265 17.81 7.89 -8.45
C PRO A 265 18.26 6.77 -7.50
N VAL A 266 17.80 5.55 -7.74
CA VAL A 266 18.16 4.36 -6.96
C VAL A 266 19.01 3.41 -7.80
N GLN A 267 20.00 2.77 -7.18
CA GLN A 267 20.86 1.81 -7.87
C GLN A 267 20.16 0.47 -8.14
N THR A 268 19.28 0.05 -7.22
CA THR A 268 18.58 -1.24 -7.27
C THR A 268 17.14 -1.04 -6.81
N GLU A 269 16.17 -1.59 -7.54
CA GLU A 269 14.75 -1.55 -7.20
C GLU A 269 14.39 -2.68 -6.23
N TYR A 270 13.31 -2.52 -5.48
CA TYR A 270 12.88 -3.49 -4.46
C TYR A 270 12.80 -4.93 -4.97
N ALA A 271 12.12 -5.14 -6.11
CA ALA A 271 11.94 -6.45 -6.72
C ALA A 271 13.27 -7.16 -7.08
N THR A 272 14.35 -6.39 -7.26
CA THR A 272 15.69 -6.90 -7.58
C THR A 272 16.62 -6.98 -6.38
N ALA A 273 16.35 -6.22 -5.31
CA ALA A 273 17.19 -6.17 -4.12
C ALA A 273 16.83 -7.27 -3.12
N THR A 274 15.60 -7.23 -2.61
CA THR A 274 15.15 -8.04 -1.46
C THR A 274 13.74 -8.59 -1.63
N GLY A 275 13.11 -8.38 -2.80
CA GLY A 275 11.67 -8.43 -3.16
C GLY A 275 10.83 -9.65 -2.76
N ASN A 276 10.99 -10.12 -1.53
CA ASN A 276 10.37 -11.29 -0.92
C ASN A 276 8.85 -11.17 -0.89
N TYR A 277 8.34 -9.92 -0.94
CA TYR A 277 6.93 -9.58 -0.73
C TYR A 277 6.22 -9.01 -1.98
N GLN A 278 6.91 -8.86 -3.12
CA GLN A 278 6.31 -8.41 -4.39
C GLN A 278 5.73 -9.62 -5.17
N ARG A 279 4.42 -9.69 -5.41
CA ARG A 279 3.73 -10.91 -5.90
C ARG A 279 3.29 -10.89 -7.37
N ALA A 280 2.57 -9.87 -7.83
CA ALA A 280 1.81 -9.93 -9.10
C ALA A 280 1.64 -8.55 -9.78
N SER A 281 1.01 -8.52 -10.96
CA SER A 281 0.61 -7.26 -11.61
C SER A 281 -0.86 -6.91 -11.40
N PHE A 282 -1.13 -5.62 -11.49
CA PHE A 282 -2.44 -4.97 -11.57
C PHE A 282 -3.49 -5.65 -12.47
N ALA A 283 -3.11 -6.28 -13.59
CA ALA A 283 -4.08 -6.92 -14.48
C ALA A 283 -4.69 -8.23 -13.91
N GLN A 284 -3.98 -8.89 -12.99
CA GLN A 284 -4.44 -10.11 -12.31
C GLN A 284 -5.27 -9.77 -11.07
N ALA A 285 -4.82 -8.79 -10.28
CA ALA A 285 -5.55 -8.20 -9.16
C ALA A 285 -6.99 -7.79 -9.55
N ARG A 286 -7.12 -7.11 -10.69
CA ARG A 286 -8.40 -6.74 -11.29
C ARG A 286 -9.34 -7.93 -11.55
N ALA A 287 -8.82 -9.02 -12.12
CA ALA A 287 -9.63 -10.17 -12.51
C ALA A 287 -10.17 -10.94 -11.30
N GLU A 288 -9.38 -11.01 -10.22
CA GLU A 288 -9.78 -11.59 -8.95
C GLU A 288 -10.85 -10.73 -8.25
N LEU A 289 -10.66 -9.41 -8.21
CA LEU A 289 -11.62 -8.49 -7.58
C LEU A 289 -12.97 -8.42 -8.34
N GLU A 290 -12.96 -8.39 -9.67
CA GLU A 290 -14.18 -8.46 -10.49
C GLU A 290 -14.94 -9.78 -10.30
N ALA A 291 -14.22 -10.90 -10.07
CA ALA A 291 -14.83 -12.19 -9.79
C ALA A 291 -15.41 -12.26 -8.37
N GLU A 292 -14.73 -11.65 -7.39
CA GLU A 292 -15.16 -11.60 -6.00
C GLU A 292 -16.39 -10.69 -5.78
N LEU A 293 -16.43 -9.54 -6.43
CA LEU A 293 -17.51 -8.55 -6.28
C LEU A 293 -18.79 -8.90 -7.04
N GLY A 294 -18.75 -9.91 -7.93
CA GLY A 294 -19.93 -10.36 -8.68
C GLY A 294 -20.44 -9.38 -9.74
N TYR A 295 -19.69 -8.32 -10.05
CA TYR A 295 -19.96 -7.41 -11.17
C TYR A 295 -18.66 -6.98 -11.86
N LYS A 296 -18.77 -6.75 -13.17
CA LYS A 296 -17.65 -6.25 -13.98
C LYS A 296 -17.48 -4.75 -13.73
N ILE A 297 -16.29 -4.36 -13.27
CA ILE A 297 -15.92 -2.95 -13.16
C ILE A 297 -15.76 -2.40 -14.59
N ASN A 298 -16.63 -1.48 -14.99
CA ASN A 298 -16.78 -1.03 -16.36
C ASN A 298 -15.91 0.20 -16.64
N TYR A 299 -14.60 -0.03 -16.85
CA TYR A 299 -13.61 1.01 -17.19
C TYR A 299 -13.68 1.48 -18.66
N ARG A 300 -14.88 1.67 -19.23
CA ARG A 300 -15.00 2.04 -20.66
C ARG A 300 -14.57 3.47 -21.00
N ASP A 301 -14.15 4.26 -20.01
CA ASP A 301 -13.47 5.54 -20.22
C ASP A 301 -11.93 5.43 -20.18
N PHE A 302 -11.37 4.26 -19.87
CA PHE A 302 -9.94 3.96 -20.02
C PHE A 302 -9.70 3.05 -21.24
N ASN A 303 -10.01 3.58 -22.42
CA ASN A 303 -9.55 3.01 -23.69
C ASN A 303 -8.49 3.92 -24.34
N PRO A 304 -7.19 3.73 -24.08
CA PRO A 304 -6.10 4.52 -24.67
C PRO A 304 -5.80 4.11 -26.13
N ARG A 305 -6.82 3.75 -26.93
CA ARG A 305 -6.63 3.29 -28.31
C ARG A 305 -7.01 4.28 -29.41
N GLU A 306 -7.62 5.42 -29.10
CA GLU A 306 -7.83 6.46 -30.09
C GLU A 306 -7.60 7.85 -29.49
N ILE A 307 -6.34 8.24 -29.29
CA ILE A 307 -5.98 9.66 -29.28
C ILE A 307 -4.65 9.83 -30.04
N SER A 308 -4.69 10.72 -31.01
CA SER A 308 -3.75 10.91 -32.11
C SER A 308 -2.51 11.74 -31.77
N THR A 309 -1.39 11.31 -32.38
CA THR A 309 -0.26 12.08 -32.95
C THR A 309 0.75 12.89 -32.11
N SER A 310 0.77 12.88 -30.77
CA SER A 310 1.94 13.47 -30.05
C SER A 310 2.44 12.74 -28.79
N GLY A 311 2.29 11.41 -28.76
CA GLY A 311 3.22 10.45 -28.13
C GLY A 311 3.86 10.77 -26.77
N LEU A 312 3.29 10.22 -25.69
CA LEU A 312 3.97 9.95 -24.42
C LEU A 312 3.72 8.48 -23.98
N TYR A 313 4.71 7.94 -23.25
CA TYR A 313 5.17 6.56 -23.37
C TYR A 313 4.28 5.49 -22.72
N ARG A 314 4.04 4.42 -23.49
CA ARG A 314 3.47 3.16 -23.02
C ARG A 314 4.45 2.43 -22.10
N VAL A 315 4.00 2.07 -20.90
CA VAL A 315 4.59 1.03 -20.03
C VAL A 315 5.01 -0.17 -20.90
N SER A 316 6.29 -0.53 -20.81
CA SER A 316 6.95 -1.40 -21.78
C SER A 316 6.28 -2.79 -21.87
N ARG A 317 6.28 -3.37 -23.08
CA ARG A 317 5.85 -4.75 -23.35
C ARG A 317 6.56 -5.80 -22.47
N ARG A 318 7.73 -5.46 -21.90
CA ARG A 318 8.50 -6.31 -20.97
C ARG A 318 7.87 -6.42 -19.58
N PHE A 319 7.37 -5.32 -19.01
CA PHE A 319 6.64 -5.35 -17.74
C PHE A 319 5.41 -6.27 -17.84
N ARG A 320 4.64 -6.14 -18.93
CA ARG A 320 3.47 -6.99 -19.23
C ARG A 320 3.81 -8.47 -19.46
N ALA A 321 5.06 -8.79 -19.82
CA ALA A 321 5.49 -10.15 -20.13
C ALA A 321 6.05 -10.90 -18.90
N ASN A 322 6.76 -10.21 -17.99
CA ASN A 322 7.28 -10.81 -16.76
C ASN A 322 6.16 -11.22 -15.80
N VAL A 323 5.14 -10.38 -15.73
CA VAL A 323 3.88 -10.59 -15.03
C VAL A 323 3.13 -11.84 -15.48
N LYS A 324 3.14 -12.14 -16.78
CA LYS A 324 2.38 -13.25 -17.37
C LYS A 324 2.92 -14.63 -17.02
N LYS A 325 4.18 -14.74 -16.57
CA LYS A 325 4.89 -16.03 -16.50
C LYS A 325 4.83 -16.69 -15.12
N ASN A 326 4.53 -15.96 -14.05
CA ASN A 326 4.85 -16.40 -12.67
C ASN A 326 3.65 -16.53 -11.71
N TRP A 327 2.40 -16.65 -12.18
CA TRP A 327 1.23 -16.57 -11.30
C TRP A 327 0.52 -17.92 -11.04
N LYS A 328 0.07 -18.12 -9.78
CA LYS A 328 -0.82 -19.18 -9.30
C LYS A 328 -1.91 -18.61 -8.37
N PRO A 329 -3.09 -19.26 -8.22
CA PRO A 329 -4.27 -18.71 -7.53
C PRO A 329 -4.23 -18.65 -5.99
N SER A 330 -3.10 -18.94 -5.34
CA SER A 330 -3.05 -19.08 -3.88
C SER A 330 -2.53 -17.81 -3.15
N HIS A 331 -2.26 -16.73 -3.87
CA HIS A 331 -1.45 -15.59 -3.38
C HIS A 331 -2.18 -14.47 -2.61
N THR A 332 -3.26 -14.75 -1.88
CA THR A 332 -4.17 -13.73 -1.31
C THR A 332 -3.77 -13.15 0.06
N ILE A 333 -2.67 -13.61 0.67
CA ILE A 333 -2.45 -13.42 2.11
C ILE A 333 -1.01 -12.90 2.39
N PRO A 334 -0.72 -12.11 3.45
CA PRO A 334 0.64 -11.71 3.80
C PRO A 334 1.64 -12.86 3.64
N ARG A 335 2.67 -12.68 2.79
CA ARG A 335 3.77 -13.64 2.75
C ARG A 335 4.46 -13.58 4.09
N LEU A 336 4.38 -14.66 4.85
CA LEU A 336 5.37 -14.95 5.88
C LEU A 336 6.47 -15.70 5.15
N HIS A 337 7.59 -15.02 4.88
CA HIS A 337 8.75 -15.68 4.29
C HIS A 337 9.20 -16.80 5.24
N SER A 338 9.84 -17.84 4.70
CA SER A 338 10.29 -19.04 5.45
C SER A 338 11.27 -18.77 6.60
N ASN A 339 11.57 -17.49 6.86
CA ASN A 339 12.37 -16.92 7.93
C ASN A 339 11.89 -15.47 8.09
N THR A 340 11.13 -15.16 9.15
CA THR A 340 10.70 -13.77 9.42
C THR A 340 11.93 -12.87 9.60
N LEU A 341 13.02 -13.45 10.13
CA LEU A 341 14.35 -12.88 10.17
C LEU A 341 15.36 -13.88 9.57
N HIS A 342 16.33 -13.39 8.79
CA HIS A 342 17.43 -14.24 8.32
C HIS A 342 18.23 -14.79 9.51
N PRO A 343 18.70 -16.06 9.46
CA PRO A 343 19.61 -16.57 10.48
C PRO A 343 20.80 -15.63 10.63
N LEU A 344 21.25 -15.43 11.87
CA LEU A 344 22.46 -14.64 12.13
C LEU A 344 23.60 -15.22 11.28
N ALA A 345 24.33 -14.34 10.57
CA ALA A 345 25.57 -14.75 9.95
C ALA A 345 26.48 -15.35 11.04
N PRO A 346 27.18 -16.47 10.77
CA PRO A 346 28.10 -17.04 11.74
C PRO A 346 29.09 -15.96 12.21
N VAL A 347 29.24 -15.81 13.52
CA VAL A 347 30.18 -14.87 14.13
C VAL A 347 31.60 -15.44 13.93
N GLU A 348 32.18 -15.26 12.75
CA GLU A 348 33.61 -15.46 12.58
C GLU A 348 34.35 -14.27 13.21
N GLY A 349 35.03 -14.52 14.35
CA GLY A 349 36.11 -13.63 14.79
C GLY A 349 35.96 -12.87 16.11
N LEU A 350 34.91 -13.07 16.92
CA LEU A 350 34.86 -12.49 18.28
C LEU A 350 35.45 -13.43 19.33
N ALA A 351 36.74 -13.73 19.18
CA ALA A 351 37.55 -14.34 20.23
C ALA A 351 38.99 -13.80 20.19
N LYS A 352 39.17 -12.48 20.08
CA LYS A 352 40.42 -11.82 20.48
C LYS A 352 40.14 -10.44 21.08
N GLY A 353 40.21 -10.37 22.40
CA GLY A 353 40.66 -9.16 23.10
C GLY A 353 39.58 -8.29 23.71
N TRP A 354 39.03 -8.71 24.85
CA TRP A 354 38.78 -7.84 26.00
C TRP A 354 39.10 -8.67 27.26
N VAL A 355 40.29 -8.42 27.83
CA VAL A 355 40.60 -8.67 29.25
C VAL A 355 40.45 -7.34 29.96
#